data_AF-A0A8C7R593-F1
#
_entry.id   AF-A0A8C7R593-F1
#
_cell.length_a   1.000
_cell.length_b   1.000
_cell.length_c   1.000
_cell.angle_alpha   90.00
_cell.angle_beta   90.00
_cell.angle_gamma   90.00
#
_symmetry.space_group_name_H-M   'P 1'
#
loop_
_entity.id
_entity.type
_entity.pdbx_description
1 polymer ?
#
loop_
_entity_poly.entity_id
_entity_poly.type
_entity_poly.pdbx_seq_one_letter_code
_entity_poly.pdbx_strand_id
1 'polypeptide(L)'
;MSDNLLEEIFIKRSQQKKKTSPLNFKERLFILTQDKIAYYDYDLDKGKKKGLKGTVGIDKIKCVGTVQPEPSAPAERQYPFQIIYDEGPLYIFAKSDEVRKQWLHKLKHVVRFNKDLMQKYHPCFWMDGMWQCCQQEVKQAMGCRVLENKNVGVSKGSRRQSRKPLPPTPEEEKPLRPLPPQPPEEPALTTGMTVVAEYEYTPSTPQDLELRKDEEYIILEMSDSNWWRARDKYGKEGYIPSNYVVEAGNELEKFDWYCKSMNRSQAENLLKTENKDGGFLVRDSSKAGKYTVSVFTKGGETAGNCRHYNICTTQQGQFYLAEKHNFSSIPDLINYHQHNAAGMVSRLKYIVSSRAKNAPSTAGLGYGVWEIDPRHLTFIKELGNGQFGVVKYGKWQGQHDVAIKMIKEGSMSEDDFIEEAKVMMKLRHENLVQLYGVCTKQRPIYIVTEFLSNGCLLSYLREGLKQHPSPIQLLEMCKDVTEGMAYLEAQQYIHRDLAARNCLVDTNGTIKVTDFGLSRYVLDDEYTSSAGSKFPVRWSPPEVLLYCKFSSKSDIWAYEGGRETHLSGAVGDCSGLAL
;
A
#
# COMPACT_ATOMS: atom_id res chain seq x y z
N MET A 1 3.79 42.00 -28.22
CA MET A 1 4.86 41.31 -28.95
C MET A 1 5.54 40.40 -27.95
N SER A 2 5.68 39.11 -28.25
CA SER A 2 6.14 38.10 -27.29
C SER A 2 7.64 38.24 -27.05
N ASP A 3 8.05 38.71 -25.87
CA ASP A 3 9.45 38.78 -25.42
C ASP A 3 10.02 37.39 -25.04
N ASN A 4 9.90 36.43 -25.95
CA ASN A 4 10.49 35.11 -25.79
C ASN A 4 11.99 35.21 -26.08
N LEU A 5 12.83 34.97 -25.07
CA LEU A 5 14.28 34.97 -25.19
C LEU A 5 14.82 33.68 -25.82
N LEU A 6 14.26 32.53 -25.44
CA LEU A 6 14.57 31.20 -25.98
C LEU A 6 13.33 30.31 -25.92
N GLU A 7 13.20 29.41 -26.88
CA GLU A 7 12.15 28.40 -26.94
C GLU A 7 12.75 27.10 -27.48
N GLU A 8 12.54 25.98 -26.76
CA GLU A 8 13.11 24.68 -27.13
C GLU A 8 12.37 23.52 -26.47
N ILE A 9 12.38 22.34 -27.09
CA ILE A 9 11.82 21.11 -26.53
C ILE A 9 12.89 20.36 -25.76
N PHE A 10 12.63 20.10 -24.48
CA PHE A 10 13.50 19.34 -23.60
C PHE A 10 12.78 18.18 -22.93
N ILE A 11 13.56 17.16 -22.54
CA ILE A 11 13.07 16.15 -21.61
C ILE A 11 13.21 16.74 -20.20
N LYS A 12 12.11 16.76 -19.46
CA LYS A 12 12.07 17.16 -18.05
C LYS A 12 11.98 15.90 -17.19
N ARG A 13 12.85 15.79 -16.18
CA ARG A 13 12.72 14.76 -15.14
C ARG A 13 11.80 15.24 -14.02
N SER A 14 11.03 14.30 -13.47
CA SER A 14 10.22 14.50 -12.27
C SER A 14 11.10 15.01 -11.13
N GLN A 15 10.63 16.03 -10.41
CA GLN A 15 11.40 16.62 -9.32
C GLN A 15 11.43 15.76 -8.06
N GLN A 16 10.70 14.64 -8.03
CA GLN A 16 10.55 13.76 -6.86
C GLN A 16 10.34 14.58 -5.58
N LYS A 17 9.17 15.24 -5.47
CA LYS A 17 8.82 16.06 -4.29
C LYS A 17 8.78 15.20 -3.00
N LYS A 18 8.62 13.88 -3.11
CA LYS A 18 8.70 12.88 -2.02
C LYS A 18 9.61 11.70 -2.40
N LYS A 19 10.14 10.95 -1.42
CA LYS A 19 10.99 9.76 -1.63
C LYS A 19 10.28 8.67 -2.45
N THR A 20 8.95 8.57 -2.32
CA THR A 20 8.11 7.58 -3.02
C THR A 20 7.62 8.04 -4.40
N SER A 21 7.93 9.26 -4.83
CA SER A 21 7.49 9.76 -6.14
C SER A 21 8.23 9.02 -7.26
N PRO A 22 7.52 8.40 -8.21
CA PRO A 22 8.16 7.69 -9.32
C PRO A 22 8.99 8.65 -10.18
N LEU A 23 10.07 8.10 -10.72
CA LEU A 23 11.07 8.82 -11.48
C LEU A 23 10.66 8.86 -12.96
N ASN A 24 9.85 9.85 -13.32
CA ASN A 24 9.30 9.96 -14.67
C ASN A 24 10.05 11.02 -15.51
N PHE A 25 10.13 10.79 -16.83
CA PHE A 25 10.72 11.71 -17.80
C PHE A 25 9.68 12.03 -18.88
N LYS A 26 9.43 13.31 -19.15
CA LYS A 26 8.47 13.73 -20.18
C LYS A 26 9.05 14.86 -21.02
N GLU A 27 8.84 14.82 -22.33
CA GLU A 27 9.18 15.92 -23.23
C GLU A 27 8.23 17.10 -23.02
N ARG A 28 8.79 18.30 -22.96
CA ARG A 28 8.07 19.56 -22.70
C ARG A 28 8.69 20.68 -23.53
N LEU A 29 7.83 21.58 -24.01
CA LEU A 29 8.27 22.82 -24.64
C LEU A 29 8.60 23.85 -23.56
N PHE A 30 9.85 24.27 -23.47
CA PHE A 30 10.30 25.31 -22.55
C PHE A 30 10.39 26.66 -23.28
N ILE A 31 9.90 27.70 -22.62
CA ILE A 31 9.95 29.09 -23.08
C ILE A 31 10.58 29.92 -21.97
N LEU A 32 11.70 30.57 -22.28
CA LEU A 32 12.39 31.51 -21.42
C LEU A 32 12.01 32.94 -21.81
N THR A 33 11.56 33.74 -20.85
CA THR A 33 11.32 35.18 -20.99
C THR A 33 12.23 35.94 -20.01
N GLN A 34 12.13 37.28 -19.97
CA GLN A 34 12.91 38.08 -19.01
C GLN A 34 12.48 37.87 -17.56
N ASP A 35 11.22 37.53 -17.32
CA ASP A 35 10.59 37.40 -16.01
C ASP A 35 10.51 35.96 -15.51
N LYS A 36 10.43 34.95 -16.40
CA LYS A 36 10.25 33.55 -16.01
C LYS A 36 10.76 32.54 -17.04
N ILE A 37 10.89 31.29 -16.62
CA ILE A 37 10.95 30.12 -17.50
C ILE A 37 9.68 29.30 -17.31
N ALA A 38 8.93 29.10 -18.39
CA ALA A 38 7.69 28.34 -18.41
C ALA A 38 7.85 27.07 -19.26
N TYR A 39 7.16 25.99 -18.91
CA TYR A 39 7.15 24.77 -19.70
C TYR A 39 5.74 24.23 -19.91
N TYR A 40 5.50 23.67 -21.10
CA TYR A 40 4.19 23.28 -21.60
C TYR A 40 4.18 21.84 -22.09
N ASP A 41 3.01 21.22 -22.03
CA ASP A 41 2.76 19.99 -22.78
C ASP A 41 2.85 20.30 -24.28
N TYR A 42 3.57 19.44 -25.01
CA TYR A 42 3.80 19.57 -26.44
C TYR A 42 3.33 18.31 -27.16
N ASP A 43 2.56 18.49 -28.22
CA ASP A 43 2.09 17.41 -29.09
C ASP A 43 2.93 17.42 -30.37
N LEU A 44 3.84 16.45 -30.48
CA LEU A 44 4.77 16.33 -31.61
C LEU A 44 4.03 16.12 -32.93
N ASP A 45 2.94 15.36 -32.91
CA ASP A 45 2.19 14.99 -34.12
C ASP A 45 1.39 16.18 -34.69
N LYS A 46 0.95 17.09 -33.82
CA LYS A 46 0.13 18.25 -34.21
C LYS A 46 0.88 19.58 -34.21
N GLY A 47 2.13 19.61 -33.74
CA GLY A 47 2.96 20.82 -33.63
C GLY A 47 2.34 21.92 -32.76
N LYS A 48 1.46 21.56 -31.81
CA LYS A 48 0.68 22.53 -31.01
C LYS A 48 1.07 22.50 -29.53
N LYS A 49 1.29 23.70 -28.99
CA LYS A 49 1.39 23.98 -27.55
C LYS A 49 0.05 23.70 -26.87
N LYS A 50 0.05 22.82 -25.86
CA LYS A 50 -1.13 22.50 -25.04
C LYS A 50 -1.14 23.33 -23.75
N GLY A 51 -1.37 22.69 -22.60
CA GLY A 51 -1.47 23.33 -21.28
C GLY A 51 -0.10 23.71 -20.69
N LEU A 52 -0.09 24.80 -19.91
CA LEU A 52 1.05 25.20 -19.08
C LEU A 52 1.24 24.18 -17.96
N LYS A 53 2.45 23.65 -17.81
CA LYS A 53 2.79 22.64 -16.79
C LYS A 53 3.59 23.18 -15.62
N GLY A 54 4.28 24.29 -15.81
CA GLY A 54 4.87 24.99 -14.69
C GLY A 54 5.65 26.20 -15.14
N THR A 55 5.97 27.03 -14.15
CA THR A 55 6.69 28.27 -14.35
C THR A 55 7.63 28.49 -13.18
N VAL A 56 8.83 28.98 -13.45
CA VAL A 56 9.79 29.40 -12.43
C VAL A 56 10.14 30.86 -12.71
N GLY A 57 9.85 31.75 -11.77
CA GLY A 57 10.25 33.16 -11.87
C GLY A 57 11.78 33.26 -11.86
N ILE A 58 12.34 34.11 -12.73
CA ILE A 58 13.80 34.28 -12.85
C ILE A 58 14.39 34.74 -11.51
N ASP A 59 13.67 35.58 -10.76
CA ASP A 59 14.01 36.07 -9.42
C ASP A 59 14.18 34.96 -8.38
N LYS A 60 13.42 33.86 -8.52
CA LYS A 60 13.45 32.72 -7.59
C LYS A 60 14.57 31.72 -7.87
N ILE A 61 15.25 31.84 -9.01
CA ILE A 61 16.33 30.92 -9.38
C ILE A 61 17.57 31.23 -8.55
N LYS A 62 17.99 30.22 -7.78
CA LYS A 62 19.15 30.28 -6.88
C LYS A 62 20.42 29.73 -7.52
N CYS A 63 20.31 28.81 -8.48
CA CYS A 63 21.47 28.27 -9.20
C CYS A 63 21.08 27.68 -10.54
N VAL A 64 21.95 27.80 -11.53
CA VAL A 64 21.86 27.11 -12.82
C VAL A 64 23.20 26.46 -13.14
N GLY A 65 23.20 25.13 -13.35
CA GLY A 65 24.44 24.37 -13.48
C GLY A 65 24.31 23.10 -14.32
N THR A 66 25.44 22.59 -14.79
CA THR A 66 25.52 21.26 -15.42
C THR A 66 25.35 20.17 -14.38
N VAL A 67 24.75 19.05 -14.78
CA VAL A 67 24.68 17.83 -13.97
C VAL A 67 25.52 16.74 -14.63
N GLN A 68 26.15 15.87 -13.85
CA GLN A 68 26.86 14.70 -14.36
C GLN A 68 25.82 13.71 -14.90
N PRO A 69 25.96 13.23 -16.15
CA PRO A 69 25.07 12.21 -16.69
C PRO A 69 25.21 10.89 -15.93
N GLU A 70 24.14 10.10 -15.89
CA GLU A 70 24.19 8.76 -15.31
C GLU A 70 25.09 7.84 -16.19
N PRO A 71 25.90 6.95 -15.60
CA PRO A 71 26.85 6.12 -16.36
C PRO A 71 26.21 5.26 -17.46
N SER A 72 24.93 4.93 -17.33
CA SER A 72 24.15 4.11 -18.27
C SER A 72 22.97 4.88 -18.90
N ALA A 73 23.03 6.21 -18.98
CA ALA A 73 21.96 7.01 -19.56
C ALA A 73 21.82 6.76 -21.08
N PRO A 74 20.58 6.61 -21.60
CA PRO A 74 20.30 6.62 -23.04
C PRO A 74 20.84 7.88 -23.73
N ALA A 75 21.06 7.82 -25.05
CA ALA A 75 21.60 8.93 -25.85
C ALA A 75 20.86 10.26 -25.64
N GLU A 76 19.54 10.18 -25.49
CA GLU A 76 18.63 11.31 -25.28
C GLU A 76 18.82 12.03 -23.93
N ARG A 77 19.52 11.39 -22.98
CA ARG A 77 19.74 11.88 -21.61
C ARG A 77 21.21 12.21 -21.29
N GLN A 78 22.06 12.31 -22.30
CA GLN A 78 23.49 12.57 -22.11
C GLN A 78 23.83 14.02 -21.72
N TYR A 79 22.93 14.98 -21.98
CA TYR A 79 23.19 16.40 -21.75
C TYR A 79 22.28 17.02 -20.68
N PRO A 80 22.37 16.59 -19.41
CA PRO A 80 21.56 17.17 -18.34
C PRO A 80 22.12 18.50 -17.83
N PHE A 81 21.21 19.35 -17.40
CA PHE A 81 21.46 20.54 -16.60
C PHE A 81 20.34 20.73 -15.57
N GLN A 82 20.58 21.58 -14.59
CA GLN A 82 19.63 21.85 -13.51
C GLN A 82 19.39 23.33 -13.29
N ILE A 83 18.18 23.63 -12.85
CA ILE A 83 17.76 24.93 -12.32
C ILE A 83 17.30 24.69 -10.88
N ILE A 84 17.98 25.29 -9.91
CA ILE A 84 17.63 25.16 -8.48
C ILE A 84 16.89 26.43 -8.05
N TYR A 85 15.72 26.25 -7.49
CA TYR A 85 14.86 27.31 -6.93
C TYR A 85 14.24 26.80 -5.62
N ASP A 86 13.28 27.53 -5.04
CA ASP A 86 12.70 27.24 -3.72
C ASP A 86 12.17 25.80 -3.54
N GLU A 87 11.59 25.21 -4.59
CA GLU A 87 11.05 23.83 -4.51
C GLU A 87 12.11 22.72 -4.75
N GLY A 88 13.35 23.10 -5.04
CA GLY A 88 14.46 22.18 -5.27
C GLY A 88 14.97 22.16 -6.73
N PRO A 89 15.75 21.12 -7.11
CA PRO A 89 16.34 21.03 -8.44
C PRO A 89 15.33 20.61 -9.51
N LEU A 90 15.22 21.41 -10.56
CA LEU A 90 14.58 21.07 -11.83
C LEU A 90 15.64 20.51 -12.78
N TYR A 91 15.56 19.22 -13.09
CA TYR A 91 16.46 18.55 -14.03
C TYR A 91 15.89 18.56 -15.45
N ILE A 92 16.69 19.04 -16.40
CA ILE A 92 16.34 19.21 -17.80
C ILE A 92 17.44 18.57 -18.66
N PHE A 93 17.06 17.88 -19.74
CA PHE A 93 17.97 17.18 -20.64
C PHE A 93 17.84 17.77 -22.04
N ALA A 94 18.97 18.26 -22.57
CA ALA A 94 19.07 18.82 -23.91
C ALA A 94 19.33 17.73 -24.96
N LYS A 95 18.88 17.96 -26.19
CA LYS A 95 19.13 17.07 -27.33
C LYS A 95 20.60 17.08 -27.77
N SER A 96 21.31 18.19 -27.55
CA SER A 96 22.75 18.31 -27.81
C SER A 96 23.45 19.18 -26.78
N ASP A 97 24.79 19.09 -26.74
CA ASP A 97 25.62 19.89 -25.85
C ASP A 97 25.61 21.38 -26.22
N GLU A 98 25.46 21.70 -27.51
CA GLU A 98 25.36 23.07 -28.02
C GLU A 98 24.11 23.77 -27.46
N VAL A 99 22.95 23.11 -27.55
CA VAL A 99 21.69 23.61 -27.01
C VAL A 99 21.79 23.78 -25.49
N ARG A 100 22.38 22.80 -24.79
CA ARG A 100 22.65 22.89 -23.35
C ARG A 100 23.48 24.12 -23.01
N LYS A 101 24.60 24.34 -23.70
CA LYS A 101 25.50 25.49 -23.47
C LYS A 101 24.81 26.82 -23.73
N GLN A 102 24.03 26.92 -24.81
CA GLN A 102 23.27 28.12 -25.16
C GLN A 102 22.27 28.48 -24.05
N TRP A 103 21.47 27.51 -23.61
CA TRP A 103 20.48 27.71 -22.55
C TRP A 103 21.12 28.03 -21.20
N LEU A 104 22.18 27.32 -20.82
CA LEU A 104 22.95 27.62 -19.60
C LEU A 104 23.53 29.03 -19.63
N HIS A 105 24.10 29.47 -20.75
CA HIS A 105 24.65 30.81 -20.89
C HIS A 105 23.57 31.87 -20.71
N LYS A 106 22.42 31.71 -21.39
CA LYS A 106 21.31 32.67 -21.31
C LYS A 106 20.67 32.70 -19.92
N LEU A 107 20.42 31.54 -19.32
CA LEU A 107 19.88 31.42 -17.96
C LEU A 107 20.81 32.07 -16.93
N LYS A 108 22.12 31.78 -16.99
CA LYS A 108 23.11 32.44 -16.12
C LYS A 108 23.15 33.95 -16.32
N HIS A 109 22.97 34.43 -17.55
CA HIS A 109 22.93 35.86 -17.83
C HIS A 109 21.69 36.54 -17.22
N VAL A 110 20.50 35.93 -17.28
CA VAL A 110 19.28 36.52 -16.72
C VAL A 110 19.24 36.47 -15.19
N VAL A 111 19.81 35.44 -14.56
CA VAL A 111 19.84 35.30 -13.09
C VAL A 111 21.00 36.03 -12.41
N ARG A 112 21.94 36.62 -13.16
CA ARG A 112 23.22 37.14 -12.63
C ARG A 112 23.10 38.22 -11.55
N PHE A 113 21.95 38.88 -11.46
CA PHE A 113 21.68 39.95 -10.51
C PHE A 113 20.74 39.52 -9.36
N ASN A 114 20.40 38.24 -9.27
CA ASN A 114 19.60 37.72 -8.17
C ASN A 114 20.38 37.81 -6.85
N LYS A 115 19.70 38.21 -5.78
CA LYS A 115 20.31 38.39 -4.46
C LYS A 115 20.65 37.06 -3.76
N ASP A 116 19.90 36.01 -4.08
CA ASP A 116 19.94 34.70 -3.39
C ASP A 116 20.68 33.61 -4.19
N LEU A 117 21.69 33.99 -4.98
CA LEU A 117 22.48 33.01 -5.74
C LEU A 117 23.34 32.15 -4.80
N MET A 118 23.26 30.84 -4.96
CA MET A 118 24.05 29.90 -4.16
C MET A 118 25.52 29.94 -4.54
N GLN A 119 26.39 29.92 -3.53
CA GLN A 119 27.85 29.83 -3.72
C GLN A 119 28.32 28.40 -3.99
N LYS A 120 27.52 27.40 -3.62
CA LYS A 120 27.79 25.99 -3.86
C LYS A 120 26.56 25.29 -4.42
N TYR A 121 26.78 24.31 -5.28
CA TYR A 121 25.74 23.47 -5.88
C TYR A 121 26.14 21.99 -5.87
N HIS A 122 25.17 21.10 -6.09
CA HIS A 122 25.41 19.67 -6.21
C HIS A 122 25.49 19.28 -7.70
N PRO A 123 26.60 18.72 -8.20
CA PRO A 123 26.76 18.38 -9.62
C PRO A 123 26.11 17.05 -10.00
N CYS A 124 25.53 16.30 -9.07
CA CYS A 124 24.89 15.00 -9.31
C CYS A 124 23.39 15.05 -9.01
N PHE A 125 22.66 14.00 -9.38
CA PHE A 125 21.22 13.91 -9.12
C PHE A 125 20.92 13.68 -7.63
N TRP A 126 19.77 14.18 -7.19
CA TRP A 126 19.09 13.79 -5.97
C TRP A 126 18.25 12.54 -6.24
N MET A 127 18.53 11.43 -5.56
CA MET A 127 17.88 10.13 -5.75
C MET A 127 17.71 9.41 -4.43
N ASP A 128 16.59 8.72 -4.24
CA ASP A 128 16.29 7.86 -3.08
C ASP A 128 16.46 8.55 -1.71
N GLY A 129 16.27 9.87 -1.68
CA GLY A 129 16.39 10.68 -0.47
C GLY A 129 17.81 11.16 -0.17
N MET A 130 18.75 11.06 -1.11
CA MET A 130 20.13 11.52 -0.92
C MET A 130 20.76 12.14 -2.18
N TRP A 131 21.75 13.02 -1.99
CA TRP A 131 22.58 13.56 -3.07
C TRP A 131 23.67 12.58 -3.48
N GLN A 132 23.72 12.20 -4.75
CA GLN A 132 24.72 11.23 -5.23
C GLN A 132 26.17 11.74 -5.20
N CYS A 133 26.42 13.06 -5.05
CA CYS A 133 27.79 13.58 -4.95
C CYS A 133 28.41 13.47 -3.55
N CYS A 134 27.59 13.57 -2.49
CA CYS A 134 28.07 13.78 -1.13
C CYS A 134 27.25 13.07 -0.06
N GLN A 135 26.26 12.26 -0.48
CA GLN A 135 25.37 11.48 0.36
C GLN A 135 24.55 12.29 1.38
N GLN A 136 24.43 13.61 1.20
CA GLN A 136 23.58 14.42 2.06
C GLN A 136 22.11 14.04 1.89
N GLU A 137 21.41 13.85 3.00
CA GLU A 137 20.01 13.39 3.07
C GLU A 137 19.00 14.55 3.14
N VAL A 138 19.47 15.78 2.98
CA VAL A 138 18.60 16.97 2.91
C VAL A 138 18.63 17.54 1.49
N LYS A 139 17.47 17.54 0.82
CA LYS A 139 17.33 17.99 -0.58
C LYS A 139 17.73 19.43 -0.81
N GLN A 140 17.59 20.28 0.21
CA GLN A 140 17.99 21.69 0.20
C GLN A 140 19.37 21.94 0.83
N ALA A 141 20.14 20.89 1.11
CA ALA A 141 21.47 21.06 1.70
C ALA A 141 22.38 21.91 0.81
N MET A 142 23.27 22.68 1.44
CA MET A 142 24.27 23.48 0.74
C MET A 142 25.13 22.58 -0.16
N GLY A 143 25.31 23.01 -1.42
CA GLY A 143 26.01 22.24 -2.44
C GLY A 143 27.40 21.73 -2.05
N CYS A 144 27.80 20.58 -2.64
CA CYS A 144 29.12 19.99 -2.44
C CYS A 144 30.23 20.64 -3.31
N ARG A 145 29.89 21.44 -4.34
CA ARG A 145 30.85 22.06 -5.29
C ARG A 145 30.68 23.57 -5.39
N VAL A 146 31.78 24.32 -5.39
CA VAL A 146 31.77 25.79 -5.52
C VAL A 146 31.37 26.21 -6.94
N LEU A 147 30.49 27.21 -7.05
CA LEU A 147 30.13 27.86 -8.30
C LEU A 147 31.23 28.86 -8.65
N GLU A 148 31.98 28.64 -9.73
CA GLU A 148 33.01 29.59 -10.18
C GLU A 148 32.35 30.86 -10.72
N ASN A 149 32.22 31.88 -9.87
CA ASN A 149 31.81 33.22 -10.30
C ASN A 149 33.00 33.91 -10.97
N LYS A 150 32.97 34.05 -12.30
CA LYS A 150 33.97 34.82 -13.07
C LYS A 150 33.95 36.35 -12.83
N ASN A 151 33.22 36.84 -11.83
CA ASN A 151 33.13 38.27 -11.50
C ASN A 151 33.48 38.57 -10.05
N VAL A 152 34.71 38.25 -9.64
CA VAL A 152 35.38 38.99 -8.56
C VAL A 152 36.79 39.30 -9.06
N GLY A 153 37.02 40.58 -9.32
CA GLY A 153 38.31 41.12 -9.69
C GLY A 153 39.37 40.79 -8.64
N VAL A 154 40.56 40.54 -9.14
CA VAL A 154 41.80 40.34 -8.40
C VAL A 154 42.01 41.50 -7.43
N SER A 155 41.82 41.25 -6.14
CA SER A 155 42.29 42.12 -5.06
C SER A 155 43.26 41.33 -4.20
N LYS A 156 44.55 41.46 -4.51
CA LYS A 156 45.64 41.14 -3.59
C LYS A 156 45.44 41.95 -2.31
N GLY A 157 45.31 41.29 -1.16
CA GLY A 157 45.10 42.01 0.10
C GLY A 157 45.16 41.15 1.35
N SER A 158 46.40 40.92 1.80
CA SER A 158 46.83 40.80 3.21
C SER A 158 46.30 39.67 4.11
N ARG A 159 47.23 38.81 4.50
CA ARG A 159 47.20 38.04 5.75
C ARG A 159 46.87 38.96 6.93
N ARG A 160 45.84 38.61 7.70
CA ARG A 160 45.82 38.85 9.15
C ARG A 160 45.38 37.58 9.86
N GLN A 161 46.35 36.95 10.51
CA GLN A 161 46.14 35.97 11.59
C GLN A 161 45.49 36.65 12.80
N SER A 162 44.95 35.80 13.71
CA SER A 162 44.52 36.05 15.10
C SER A 162 42.98 36.11 15.23
N ARG A 163 42.27 35.31 16.05
CA ARG A 163 42.64 34.52 17.23
C ARG A 163 41.48 33.58 17.64
N LYS A 164 41.84 32.40 18.17
CA LYS A 164 41.09 31.46 19.05
C LYS A 164 39.91 30.65 18.46
N PRO A 165 39.92 29.30 18.62
CA PRO A 165 38.73 28.46 18.46
C PRO A 165 37.74 28.71 19.61
N LEU A 166 36.44 28.74 19.29
CA LEU A 166 35.37 28.63 20.27
C LEU A 166 35.38 27.23 20.90
N PRO A 167 35.07 27.09 22.20
CA PRO A 167 35.07 25.80 22.88
C PRO A 167 33.97 24.87 22.34
N PRO A 168 34.16 23.54 22.42
CA PRO A 168 33.13 22.57 22.03
C PRO A 168 31.93 22.68 22.98
N THR A 169 30.73 22.72 22.40
CA THR A 169 29.47 22.58 23.11
C THR A 169 29.41 21.21 23.80
N PRO A 170 28.87 21.10 25.03
CA PRO A 170 28.79 19.83 25.74
C PRO A 170 27.85 18.86 25.00
N GLU A 171 28.32 17.64 24.78
CA GLU A 171 27.48 16.51 24.39
C GLU A 171 26.52 16.21 25.55
N GLU A 172 25.24 16.53 25.38
CA GLU A 172 24.19 15.88 26.17
C GLU A 172 24.08 14.44 25.69
N GLU A 173 24.81 13.53 26.32
CA GLU A 173 24.51 12.10 26.33
C GLU A 173 23.13 11.91 26.97
N LYS A 174 22.07 11.94 26.15
CA LYS A 174 20.83 11.26 26.50
C LYS A 174 21.08 9.76 26.36
N PRO A 175 20.95 8.95 27.42
CA PRO A 175 20.97 7.50 27.26
C PRO A 175 19.78 7.14 26.38
N LEU A 176 20.06 6.62 25.18
CA LEU A 176 19.07 5.92 24.38
C LEU A 176 18.51 4.80 25.25
N ARG A 177 17.21 4.88 25.58
CA ARG A 177 16.49 3.70 26.09
C ARG A 177 16.67 2.59 25.05
N PRO A 178 17.01 1.37 25.46
CA PRO A 178 16.94 0.22 24.57
C PRO A 178 15.52 0.18 23.99
N LEU A 179 15.42 0.12 22.67
CA LEU A 179 14.17 -0.26 22.01
C LEU A 179 13.70 -1.59 22.62
N PRO A 180 12.40 -1.77 22.90
CA PRO A 180 11.90 -3.10 23.25
C PRO A 180 12.32 -4.07 22.13
N PRO A 181 12.73 -5.30 22.46
CA PRO A 181 13.12 -6.28 21.46
C PRO A 181 11.99 -6.40 20.46
N GLN A 182 12.33 -6.23 19.17
CA GLN A 182 11.42 -6.59 18.10
C GLN A 182 10.97 -8.04 18.34
N PRO A 183 9.67 -8.35 18.19
CA PRO A 183 9.26 -9.76 18.14
C PRO A 183 10.11 -10.44 17.06
N PRO A 184 10.58 -11.68 17.30
CA PRO A 184 11.39 -12.38 16.33
C PRO A 184 10.68 -12.36 14.98
N GLU A 185 11.37 -11.87 13.95
CA GLU A 185 10.98 -12.07 12.56
C GLU A 185 10.66 -13.55 12.39
N GLU A 186 9.46 -13.83 11.85
CA GLU A 186 9.13 -15.18 11.40
C GLU A 186 10.23 -15.64 10.43
N PRO A 187 10.70 -16.90 10.52
CA PRO A 187 11.82 -17.35 9.72
C PRO A 187 11.49 -17.16 8.23
N ALA A 188 12.32 -16.36 7.55
CA ALA A 188 12.29 -16.23 6.11
C ALA A 188 12.42 -17.63 5.48
N LEU A 189 11.36 -18.08 4.81
CA LEU A 189 11.27 -19.39 4.17
C LEU A 189 12.38 -19.50 3.10
N THR A 190 13.09 -20.63 3.10
CA THR A 190 14.27 -20.84 2.25
C THR A 190 13.90 -21.51 0.93
N THR A 191 14.59 -21.16 -0.14
CA THR A 191 14.45 -21.77 -1.47
C THR A 191 14.75 -23.27 -1.40
N GLY A 192 13.85 -24.13 -1.90
CA GLY A 192 13.94 -25.60 -1.79
C GLY A 192 12.99 -26.23 -0.76
N MET A 193 12.11 -25.45 -0.14
CA MET A 193 11.12 -25.92 0.83
C MET A 193 9.95 -26.67 0.18
N THR A 194 9.46 -27.71 0.84
CA THR A 194 8.21 -28.39 0.48
C THR A 194 7.02 -27.67 1.11
N VAL A 195 5.99 -27.43 0.32
CA VAL A 195 4.71 -26.85 0.76
C VAL A 195 3.56 -27.80 0.41
N VAL A 196 2.46 -27.72 1.16
CA VAL A 196 1.23 -28.46 0.88
C VAL A 196 0.16 -27.48 0.41
N ALA A 197 -0.58 -27.81 -0.64
CA ALA A 197 -1.70 -27.01 -1.11
C ALA A 197 -2.91 -27.09 -0.18
N GLU A 198 -3.30 -25.97 0.42
CA GLU A 198 -4.49 -25.86 1.27
C GLU A 198 -5.78 -25.73 0.43
N TYR A 199 -5.65 -25.20 -0.78
CA TYR A 199 -6.76 -24.92 -1.70
C TYR A 199 -6.46 -25.43 -3.10
N GLU A 200 -7.50 -25.83 -3.82
CA GLU A 200 -7.40 -26.14 -5.25
C GLU A 200 -7.23 -24.84 -6.05
N TYR A 201 -6.30 -24.86 -7.01
CA TYR A 201 -6.07 -23.74 -7.93
C TYR A 201 -6.03 -24.27 -9.36
N THR A 202 -6.92 -23.73 -10.19
CA THR A 202 -6.90 -23.99 -11.63
C THR A 202 -6.04 -22.94 -12.33
N PRO A 203 -5.08 -23.35 -13.19
CA PRO A 203 -4.20 -22.41 -13.88
C PRO A 203 -4.99 -21.38 -14.68
N SER A 204 -4.78 -20.10 -14.37
CA SER A 204 -5.41 -19.00 -15.11
C SER A 204 -4.59 -18.61 -16.34
N THR A 205 -3.29 -18.84 -16.30
CA THR A 205 -2.34 -18.60 -17.39
C THR A 205 -1.53 -19.86 -17.72
N PRO A 206 -0.93 -19.95 -18.92
CA PRO A 206 -0.04 -21.06 -19.27
C PRO A 206 1.24 -21.13 -18.41
N GLN A 207 1.57 -20.05 -17.68
CA GLN A 207 2.73 -19.99 -16.80
C GLN A 207 2.40 -20.48 -15.37
N ASP A 208 1.11 -20.65 -15.06
CA ASP A 208 0.67 -21.07 -13.73
C ASP A 208 0.68 -22.60 -13.62
N LEU A 209 0.88 -23.08 -12.39
CA LEU A 209 0.85 -24.49 -12.04
C LEU A 209 -0.45 -24.83 -11.29
N GLU A 210 -1.05 -25.97 -11.60
CA GLU A 210 -2.27 -26.44 -10.97
C GLU A 210 -1.99 -26.86 -9.52
N LEU A 211 -2.77 -26.35 -8.57
CA LEU A 211 -2.75 -26.84 -7.19
C LEU A 211 -3.91 -27.79 -6.96
N ARG A 212 -3.60 -28.97 -6.42
CA ARG A 212 -4.58 -29.93 -5.94
C ARG A 212 -4.52 -29.96 -4.43
N LYS A 213 -5.67 -29.83 -3.79
CA LYS A 213 -5.75 -29.82 -2.32
C LYS A 213 -5.02 -31.03 -1.74
N ASP A 214 -4.24 -30.77 -0.69
CA ASP A 214 -3.44 -31.73 0.06
C ASP A 214 -2.25 -32.35 -0.71
N GLU A 215 -1.93 -31.88 -1.92
CA GLU A 215 -0.71 -32.28 -2.64
C GLU A 215 0.51 -31.43 -2.27
N GLU A 216 1.70 -32.04 -2.35
CA GLU A 216 2.98 -31.42 -2.06
C GLU A 216 3.63 -30.80 -3.31
N TYR A 217 4.24 -29.63 -3.11
CA TYR A 217 4.95 -28.87 -4.12
C TYR A 217 6.29 -28.38 -3.57
N ILE A 218 7.31 -28.32 -4.42
CA ILE A 218 8.64 -27.82 -4.03
C ILE A 218 8.78 -26.39 -4.52
N ILE A 219 9.07 -25.46 -3.62
CA ILE A 219 9.29 -24.04 -3.95
C ILE A 219 10.69 -23.86 -4.55
N LEU A 220 10.72 -23.39 -5.80
CA LEU A 220 11.93 -23.14 -6.58
C LEU A 220 12.41 -21.68 -6.48
N GLU A 221 11.49 -20.72 -6.44
CA GLU A 221 11.82 -19.29 -6.35
C GLU A 221 10.72 -18.52 -5.59
N MET A 222 11.14 -17.57 -4.74
CA MET A 222 10.26 -16.68 -3.94
C MET A 222 10.49 -15.19 -4.28
N SER A 223 10.79 -14.91 -5.55
CA SER A 223 11.11 -13.55 -6.02
C SER A 223 9.94 -12.57 -5.91
N ASP A 224 8.71 -13.09 -5.95
CA ASP A 224 7.47 -12.35 -5.72
C ASP A 224 6.84 -12.82 -4.40
N SER A 225 6.31 -11.89 -3.60
CA SER A 225 5.68 -12.21 -2.32
C SER A 225 4.37 -13.00 -2.49
N ASN A 226 3.74 -12.91 -3.66
CA ASN A 226 2.38 -13.42 -3.90
C ASN A 226 2.33 -14.63 -4.84
N TRP A 227 3.31 -14.77 -5.72
CA TRP A 227 3.38 -15.85 -6.69
C TRP A 227 4.74 -16.53 -6.58
N TRP A 228 4.74 -17.77 -6.12
CA TRP A 228 5.96 -18.55 -5.99
C TRP A 228 6.10 -19.46 -7.18
N ARG A 229 7.33 -19.61 -7.66
CA ARG A 229 7.62 -20.62 -8.68
C ARG A 229 7.77 -21.95 -7.95
N ALA A 230 6.94 -22.92 -8.31
CA ALA A 230 6.93 -24.23 -7.68
C ALA A 230 7.03 -25.35 -8.72
N ARG A 231 7.36 -26.55 -8.24
CA ARG A 231 7.40 -27.79 -9.01
C ARG A 231 6.48 -28.82 -8.38
N ASP A 232 5.66 -29.47 -9.19
CA ASP A 232 4.83 -30.59 -8.75
C ASP A 232 5.62 -31.92 -8.67
N LYS A 233 4.98 -32.97 -8.16
CA LYS A 233 5.55 -34.33 -8.08
C LYS A 233 5.89 -34.97 -9.42
N TYR A 234 5.36 -34.45 -10.53
CA TYR A 234 5.61 -34.94 -11.89
C TYR A 234 6.73 -34.15 -12.59
N GLY A 235 7.32 -33.15 -11.92
CA GLY A 235 8.38 -32.32 -12.45
C GLY A 235 7.91 -31.12 -13.28
N LYS A 236 6.60 -30.85 -13.35
CA LYS A 236 6.06 -29.66 -14.01
C LYS A 236 6.31 -28.44 -13.14
N GLU A 237 6.81 -27.38 -13.76
CA GLU A 237 7.07 -26.10 -13.10
C GLU A 237 6.06 -25.05 -13.52
N GLY A 238 5.75 -24.13 -12.61
CA GLY A 238 4.95 -22.94 -12.89
C GLY A 238 4.76 -22.10 -11.66
N TYR A 239 4.00 -21.01 -11.80
CA TYR A 239 3.68 -20.12 -10.70
C TYR A 239 2.44 -20.58 -9.95
N ILE A 240 2.51 -20.52 -8.62
CA ILE A 240 1.40 -20.84 -7.72
C ILE A 240 1.13 -19.65 -6.81
N PRO A 241 -0.12 -19.41 -6.40
CA PRO A 241 -0.42 -18.40 -5.39
C PRO A 241 0.20 -18.80 -4.04
N SER A 242 1.03 -17.94 -3.45
CA SER A 242 1.70 -18.23 -2.17
C SER A 242 0.71 -18.45 -1.01
N ASN A 243 -0.45 -17.80 -1.07
CA ASN A 243 -1.51 -17.92 -0.08
C ASN A 243 -2.40 -19.16 -0.25
N TYR A 244 -2.10 -20.03 -1.21
CA TYR A 244 -2.80 -21.31 -1.41
C TYR A 244 -2.02 -22.49 -0.84
N VAL A 245 -0.83 -22.24 -0.31
CA VAL A 245 0.10 -23.26 0.14
C VAL A 245 0.63 -22.94 1.54
N VAL A 246 0.90 -23.98 2.31
CA VAL A 246 1.45 -23.89 3.67
C VAL A 246 2.75 -24.68 3.77
N GLU A 247 3.66 -24.26 4.65
CA GLU A 247 4.92 -24.97 4.88
C GLU A 247 4.66 -26.42 5.34
N ALA A 248 5.33 -27.38 4.72
CA ALA A 248 5.33 -28.77 5.16
C ALA A 248 6.21 -28.93 6.42
N GLY A 249 5.87 -28.21 7.49
CA GLY A 249 6.66 -28.13 8.73
C GLY A 249 6.04 -28.87 9.91
N ASN A 250 4.72 -29.13 9.89
CA ASN A 250 4.04 -29.83 10.97
C ASN A 250 2.90 -30.69 10.41
N GLU A 251 2.91 -32.01 10.65
CA GLU A 251 1.88 -32.92 10.15
C GLU A 251 0.46 -32.57 10.62
N LEU A 252 0.30 -31.67 11.60
CA LEU A 252 -0.98 -31.22 12.12
C LEU A 252 -1.66 -30.20 11.18
N GLU A 253 -0.89 -29.44 10.41
CA GLU A 253 -1.42 -28.42 9.50
C GLU A 253 -2.17 -29.02 8.30
N LYS A 254 -2.06 -30.33 8.03
CA LYS A 254 -2.92 -30.98 7.04
C LYS A 254 -4.36 -31.17 7.50
N PHE A 255 -4.63 -31.09 8.81
CA PHE A 255 -5.96 -31.38 9.32
C PHE A 255 -6.82 -30.12 9.46
N ASP A 256 -8.02 -30.14 8.88
CA ASP A 256 -8.97 -29.02 8.91
C ASP A 256 -9.39 -28.59 10.32
N TRP A 257 -9.23 -29.45 11.33
CA TRP A 257 -9.51 -29.12 12.72
C TRP A 257 -8.39 -28.36 13.43
N TYR A 258 -7.20 -28.22 12.83
CA TYR A 258 -6.05 -27.54 13.45
C TYR A 258 -5.95 -26.08 12.99
N CYS A 259 -5.95 -25.17 13.96
CA CYS A 259 -5.92 -23.72 13.80
C CYS A 259 -4.71 -23.17 14.60
N LYS A 260 -3.51 -23.23 14.01
CA LYS A 260 -2.21 -22.92 14.62
C LYS A 260 -2.22 -21.65 15.50
N SER A 261 -2.34 -20.48 14.88
CA SER A 261 -2.21 -19.18 15.55
C SER A 261 -3.50 -18.66 16.20
N MET A 262 -4.49 -19.52 16.44
CA MET A 262 -5.78 -19.09 17.00
C MET A 262 -5.68 -18.91 18.52
N ASN A 263 -6.09 -17.74 19.02
CA ASN A 263 -6.13 -17.49 20.47
C ASN A 263 -7.44 -18.02 21.11
N ARG A 264 -7.49 -18.04 22.45
CA ARG A 264 -8.65 -18.56 23.19
C ARG A 264 -9.95 -17.83 22.85
N SER A 265 -9.93 -16.49 22.83
CA SER A 265 -11.12 -15.67 22.57
C SER A 265 -11.65 -15.84 21.15
N GLN A 266 -10.74 -15.88 20.16
CA GLN A 266 -11.06 -16.17 18.76
C GLN A 266 -11.71 -17.55 18.59
N ALA A 267 -11.15 -18.56 19.25
CA ALA A 267 -11.72 -19.91 19.24
C ALA A 267 -13.13 -19.96 19.85
N GLU A 268 -13.35 -19.26 20.97
CA GLU A 268 -14.68 -19.17 21.58
C GLU A 268 -15.69 -18.47 20.66
N ASN A 269 -15.31 -17.35 20.03
CA ASN A 269 -16.17 -16.63 19.09
C ASN A 269 -16.54 -17.51 17.89
N LEU A 270 -15.56 -18.15 17.24
CA LEU A 270 -15.80 -19.00 16.07
C LEU A 270 -16.71 -20.19 16.39
N LEU A 271 -16.46 -20.85 17.53
CA LEU A 271 -17.26 -21.97 18.01
C LEU A 271 -18.71 -21.56 18.35
N LYS A 272 -18.88 -20.39 18.97
CA LYS A 272 -20.21 -19.83 19.28
C LYS A 272 -20.97 -19.42 18.01
N THR A 273 -20.28 -18.87 17.01
CA THR A 273 -20.88 -18.48 15.72
C THR A 273 -21.40 -19.69 14.95
N GLU A 274 -20.62 -20.77 14.85
CA GLU A 274 -21.08 -22.02 14.19
C GLU A 274 -22.19 -22.73 14.99
N ASN A 275 -22.25 -22.54 16.31
CA ASN A 275 -23.36 -22.97 17.18
C ASN A 275 -23.75 -24.45 17.04
N LYS A 276 -22.78 -25.35 16.87
CA LYS A 276 -22.97 -26.80 16.73
C LYS A 276 -22.52 -27.53 17.99
N ASP A 277 -23.42 -28.26 18.65
CA ASP A 277 -23.07 -29.06 19.83
C ASP A 277 -22.01 -30.13 19.48
N GLY A 278 -20.92 -30.18 20.24
CA GLY A 278 -19.75 -31.00 19.91
C GLY A 278 -18.89 -30.41 18.79
N GLY A 279 -19.09 -29.15 18.43
CA GLY A 279 -18.21 -28.40 17.53
C GLY A 279 -16.84 -28.23 18.17
N PHE A 280 -15.75 -28.48 17.45
CA PHE A 280 -14.41 -28.45 18.02
C PHE A 280 -13.33 -27.96 17.05
N LEU A 281 -12.23 -27.48 17.64
CA LEU A 281 -10.99 -27.13 16.95
C LEU A 281 -9.79 -27.36 17.87
N VAL A 282 -8.61 -27.51 17.30
CA VAL A 282 -7.33 -27.64 17.99
C VAL A 282 -6.47 -26.44 17.65
N ARG A 283 -5.78 -25.87 18.64
CA ARG A 283 -4.95 -24.67 18.46
C ARG A 283 -3.68 -24.77 19.29
N ASP A 284 -2.72 -23.92 19.02
CA ASP A 284 -1.56 -23.79 19.88
C ASP A 284 -1.98 -23.25 21.26
N SER A 285 -1.36 -23.82 22.29
CA SER A 285 -1.51 -23.32 23.64
C SER A 285 -0.65 -22.07 23.81
N SER A 286 -0.99 -21.24 24.80
CA SER A 286 -0.15 -20.09 25.18
C SER A 286 1.24 -20.48 25.69
N LYS A 287 1.47 -21.78 25.93
CA LYS A 287 2.77 -22.36 26.26
C LYS A 287 3.36 -22.99 25.00
N ALA A 288 4.56 -22.58 24.62
CA ALA A 288 5.28 -23.12 23.46
C ALA A 288 5.34 -24.65 23.50
N GLY A 289 5.05 -25.29 22.36
CA GLY A 289 5.08 -26.74 22.20
C GLY A 289 3.93 -27.51 22.86
N LYS A 290 2.86 -26.82 23.31
CA LYS A 290 1.63 -27.47 23.82
C LYS A 290 0.43 -27.10 22.95
N TYR A 291 -0.56 -27.98 22.94
CA TYR A 291 -1.77 -27.82 22.13
C TYR A 291 -3.02 -27.82 23.01
N THR A 292 -4.11 -27.20 22.53
CA THR A 292 -5.37 -27.11 23.26
C THR A 292 -6.54 -27.45 22.34
N VAL A 293 -7.41 -28.37 22.76
CA VAL A 293 -8.69 -28.69 22.10
C VAL A 293 -9.79 -27.82 22.69
N SER A 294 -10.46 -27.04 21.86
CA SER A 294 -11.60 -26.19 22.24
C SER A 294 -12.89 -26.81 21.71
N VAL A 295 -13.89 -27.00 22.58
CA VAL A 295 -15.14 -27.70 22.26
C VAL A 295 -16.35 -26.88 22.70
N PHE A 296 -17.33 -26.73 21.82
CA PHE A 296 -18.62 -26.12 22.11
C PHE A 296 -19.65 -27.14 22.57
N THR A 297 -20.41 -26.80 23.60
CA THR A 297 -21.56 -27.60 24.04
C THR A 297 -22.79 -26.74 24.27
N LYS A 298 -23.94 -27.28 23.86
CA LYS A 298 -25.25 -26.76 24.24
C LYS A 298 -25.68 -27.46 25.54
N GLY A 299 -25.00 -27.12 26.65
CA GLY A 299 -25.51 -27.50 27.97
C GLY A 299 -26.87 -26.85 28.19
N GLY A 300 -27.77 -27.48 28.97
CA GLY A 300 -29.20 -27.14 29.08
C GLY A 300 -29.60 -25.74 29.59
N GLU A 301 -28.69 -24.77 29.59
CA GLU A 301 -28.99 -23.35 29.78
C GLU A 301 -29.00 -22.62 28.43
N THR A 302 -29.75 -21.53 28.34
CA THR A 302 -30.08 -20.78 27.12
C THR A 302 -28.88 -20.17 26.36
N ALA A 303 -27.65 -20.32 26.85
CA ALA A 303 -26.42 -19.89 26.19
C ALA A 303 -25.40 -21.06 26.13
N GLY A 304 -25.04 -21.49 24.92
CA GLY A 304 -24.02 -22.52 24.72
C GLY A 304 -22.65 -22.10 25.26
N ASN A 305 -21.88 -23.07 25.75
CA ASN A 305 -20.63 -22.83 26.48
C ASN A 305 -19.43 -23.50 25.78
N CYS A 306 -18.26 -22.87 25.83
CA CYS A 306 -17.01 -23.39 25.29
C CYS A 306 -16.13 -23.97 26.41
N ARG A 307 -15.60 -25.18 26.21
CA ARG A 307 -14.64 -25.85 27.11
C ARG A 307 -13.30 -26.00 26.40
N HIS A 308 -12.20 -25.79 27.13
CA HIS A 308 -10.84 -25.93 26.60
C HIS A 308 -10.08 -27.01 27.38
N TYR A 309 -9.50 -27.95 26.64
CA TYR A 309 -8.75 -29.08 27.19
C TYR A 309 -7.32 -29.02 26.67
N ASN A 310 -6.34 -28.98 27.57
CA ASN A 310 -4.94 -28.99 27.17
C ASN A 310 -4.51 -30.41 26.82
N ILE A 311 -3.83 -30.56 25.68
CA ILE A 311 -3.16 -31.80 25.30
C ILE A 311 -1.86 -31.87 26.10
N CYS A 312 -1.80 -32.83 27.01
CA CYS A 312 -0.64 -33.09 27.85
C CYS A 312 0.23 -34.16 27.19
N THR A 313 1.54 -34.09 27.45
CA THR A 313 2.53 -35.06 26.96
C THR A 313 3.12 -35.79 28.16
N THR A 314 3.13 -37.12 28.11
CA THR A 314 3.77 -37.98 29.12
C THR A 314 5.29 -37.93 29.00
N GLN A 315 6.00 -38.45 30.00
CA GLN A 315 7.47 -38.58 29.97
C GLN A 315 7.97 -39.48 28.82
N GLN A 316 7.10 -40.34 28.27
CA GLN A 316 7.39 -41.22 27.15
C GLN A 316 7.02 -40.61 25.78
N GLY A 317 6.63 -39.32 25.74
CA GLY A 317 6.28 -38.62 24.50
C GLY A 317 4.86 -38.87 23.98
N GLN A 318 4.01 -39.58 24.72
CA GLN A 318 2.61 -39.85 24.34
C GLN A 318 1.69 -38.69 24.72
N PHE A 319 0.66 -38.42 23.93
CA PHE A 319 -0.31 -37.35 24.10
C PHE A 319 -1.60 -37.83 24.80
N TYR A 320 -2.19 -37.02 25.66
CA TYR A 320 -3.47 -37.32 26.32
C TYR A 320 -4.27 -36.07 26.69
N LEU A 321 -5.60 -36.19 26.76
CA LEU A 321 -6.52 -35.16 27.28
C LEU A 321 -7.04 -35.50 28.68
N ALA A 322 -7.24 -36.79 28.95
CA ALA A 322 -7.60 -37.34 30.25
C ALA A 322 -6.58 -38.45 30.56
N GLU A 323 -6.01 -38.46 31.78
CA GLU A 323 -4.87 -39.32 32.18
C GLU A 323 -5.06 -40.83 31.95
N LYS A 324 -6.28 -41.28 31.62
CA LYS A 324 -6.62 -42.69 31.42
C LYS A 324 -6.30 -43.22 30.01
N HIS A 325 -6.04 -42.37 29.02
CA HIS A 325 -5.78 -42.79 27.64
C HIS A 325 -4.63 -42.00 26.99
N ASN A 326 -3.56 -42.71 26.64
CA ASN A 326 -2.36 -42.14 26.01
C ASN A 326 -2.28 -42.54 24.53
N PHE A 327 -1.89 -41.61 23.67
CA PHE A 327 -1.83 -41.77 22.22
C PHE A 327 -0.45 -41.44 21.66
N SER A 328 -0.05 -42.10 20.58
CA SER A 328 1.21 -41.87 19.87
C SER A 328 1.23 -40.54 19.11
N SER A 329 0.07 -40.05 18.69
CA SER A 329 -0.06 -38.82 17.90
C SER A 329 -1.32 -38.03 18.30
N ILE A 330 -1.31 -36.72 18.04
CA ILE A 330 -2.49 -35.86 18.23
C ILE A 330 -3.65 -36.28 17.32
N PRO A 331 -3.44 -36.64 16.03
CA PRO A 331 -4.51 -37.16 15.18
C PRO A 331 -5.20 -38.40 15.75
N ASP A 332 -4.45 -39.35 16.31
CA ASP A 332 -5.03 -40.55 16.95
C ASP A 332 -5.89 -40.19 18.16
N LEU A 333 -5.42 -39.24 18.97
CA LEU A 333 -6.15 -38.70 20.11
C LEU A 333 -7.46 -38.03 19.67
N ILE A 334 -7.42 -37.20 18.63
CA ILE A 334 -8.62 -36.53 18.11
C ILE A 334 -9.60 -37.56 17.55
N ASN A 335 -9.12 -38.54 16.77
CA ASN A 335 -9.95 -39.61 16.22
C ASN A 335 -10.64 -40.43 17.33
N TYR A 336 -9.93 -40.77 18.41
CA TYR A 336 -10.53 -41.44 19.56
C TYR A 336 -11.66 -40.61 20.19
N HIS A 337 -11.41 -39.31 20.40
CA HIS A 337 -12.36 -38.41 21.05
C HIS A 337 -13.53 -37.96 20.14
N GLN A 338 -13.44 -38.18 18.83
CA GLN A 338 -14.58 -38.10 17.92
C GLN A 338 -15.60 -39.21 18.18
N HIS A 339 -15.12 -40.39 18.52
CA HIS A 339 -15.96 -41.56 18.78
C HIS A 339 -16.35 -41.69 20.26
N ASN A 340 -15.52 -41.20 21.19
CA ASN A 340 -15.68 -41.39 22.63
C ASN A 340 -15.51 -40.08 23.41
N ALA A 341 -16.47 -39.71 24.26
CA ALA A 341 -16.31 -38.51 25.10
C ALA A 341 -15.22 -38.68 26.17
N ALA A 342 -15.06 -39.89 26.75
CA ALA A 342 -13.97 -40.27 27.65
C ALA A 342 -13.61 -39.23 28.75
N GLY A 343 -14.64 -38.59 29.35
CA GLY A 343 -14.48 -37.56 30.40
C GLY A 343 -14.59 -36.11 29.91
N MET A 344 -14.72 -35.87 28.61
CA MET A 344 -15.02 -34.56 28.02
C MET A 344 -16.51 -34.22 28.09
N VAL A 345 -16.83 -32.94 27.94
CA VAL A 345 -18.21 -32.42 28.01
C VAL A 345 -19.11 -32.94 26.88
N SER A 346 -18.52 -33.28 25.74
CA SER A 346 -19.17 -33.89 24.59
C SER A 346 -18.09 -34.58 23.75
N ARG A 347 -18.49 -35.54 22.92
CA ARG A 347 -17.62 -36.10 21.87
C ARG A 347 -17.33 -35.02 20.82
N LEU A 348 -16.21 -35.15 20.12
CA LEU A 348 -15.84 -34.24 19.02
C LEU A 348 -16.68 -34.57 17.78
N LYS A 349 -17.76 -33.82 17.53
CA LYS A 349 -18.76 -34.14 16.49
C LYS A 349 -18.52 -33.38 15.18
N TYR A 350 -18.26 -32.08 15.27
CA TYR A 350 -18.22 -31.19 14.10
C TYR A 350 -16.91 -30.41 14.09
N ILE A 351 -16.19 -30.49 12.98
CA ILE A 351 -14.98 -29.68 12.79
C ILE A 351 -15.40 -28.23 12.59
N VAL A 352 -14.75 -27.32 13.32
CA VAL A 352 -14.88 -25.87 13.17
C VAL A 352 -13.50 -25.33 12.83
N SER A 353 -13.36 -24.66 11.68
CA SER A 353 -12.08 -24.16 11.18
C SER A 353 -12.16 -22.66 10.91
N SER A 354 -11.07 -21.93 11.14
CA SER A 354 -10.90 -20.58 10.58
C SER A 354 -10.59 -20.58 9.09
N ARG A 355 -10.25 -21.76 8.54
CA ARG A 355 -10.07 -21.94 7.10
C ARG A 355 -11.31 -21.49 6.37
N ALA A 356 -11.16 -20.50 5.49
CA ALA A 356 -12.23 -20.06 4.64
C ALA A 356 -12.76 -21.28 3.85
N LYS A 357 -14.08 -21.51 3.88
CA LYS A 357 -14.74 -22.57 3.09
C LYS A 357 -14.55 -22.35 1.57
N ASN A 358 -14.10 -21.15 1.19
CA ASN A 358 -13.78 -20.73 -0.17
C ASN A 358 -12.30 -20.36 -0.24
N ALA A 359 -11.66 -20.62 -1.38
CA ALA A 359 -10.27 -20.26 -1.57
C ALA A 359 -10.09 -18.73 -1.45
N PRO A 360 -9.06 -18.24 -0.72
CA PRO A 360 -8.77 -16.83 -0.61
C PRO A 360 -8.49 -16.24 -2.00
N SER A 361 -8.85 -14.98 -2.23
CA SER A 361 -8.61 -14.33 -3.53
C SER A 361 -7.12 -14.35 -3.89
N THR A 362 -6.78 -14.77 -5.10
CA THR A 362 -5.40 -14.69 -5.61
C THR A 362 -4.99 -13.24 -5.83
N ALA A 363 -3.69 -12.95 -5.79
CA ALA A 363 -3.18 -11.64 -6.19
C ALA A 363 -3.28 -11.49 -7.72
N GLY A 364 -4.45 -11.05 -8.18
CA GLY A 364 -4.77 -10.89 -9.61
C GLY A 364 -5.20 -12.19 -10.30
N LEU A 365 -5.24 -12.14 -11.63
CA LEU A 365 -5.82 -13.19 -12.51
C LEU A 365 -4.80 -14.25 -12.97
N GLY A 366 -3.64 -14.33 -12.31
CA GLY A 366 -2.46 -15.04 -12.78
C GLY A 366 -1.21 -14.17 -12.69
N TYR A 367 -0.02 -14.77 -12.68
CA TYR A 367 1.23 -14.00 -12.55
C TYR A 367 1.36 -12.96 -13.67
N GLY A 368 1.51 -11.68 -13.30
CA GLY A 368 1.70 -10.56 -14.24
C GLY A 368 0.45 -10.11 -15.02
N VAL A 369 -0.72 -10.70 -14.78
CA VAL A 369 -1.98 -10.33 -15.47
C VAL A 369 -2.75 -9.29 -14.66
N TRP A 370 -2.75 -8.05 -15.15
CA TRP A 370 -3.43 -6.90 -14.54
C TRP A 370 -4.55 -6.31 -15.39
N GLU A 371 -4.49 -6.55 -16.70
CA GLU A 371 -5.45 -6.03 -17.67
C GLU A 371 -6.55 -7.06 -17.90
N ILE A 372 -7.80 -6.67 -17.69
CA ILE A 372 -8.98 -7.50 -17.89
C ILE A 372 -9.60 -7.14 -19.22
N ASP A 373 -9.96 -8.15 -20.01
CA ASP A 373 -10.77 -7.94 -21.21
C ASP A 373 -12.22 -7.64 -20.81
N PRO A 374 -12.80 -6.48 -21.19
CA PRO A 374 -14.17 -6.13 -20.86
C PRO A 374 -15.21 -7.18 -21.30
N ARG A 375 -14.91 -7.98 -22.34
CA ARG A 375 -15.81 -9.05 -22.81
C ARG A 375 -16.00 -10.16 -21.79
N HIS A 376 -15.09 -10.30 -20.83
CA HIS A 376 -15.20 -11.25 -19.73
C HIS A 376 -16.00 -10.69 -18.55
N LEU A 377 -16.43 -9.43 -18.60
CA LEU A 377 -17.25 -8.80 -17.56
C LEU A 377 -18.72 -8.76 -17.97
N THR A 378 -19.56 -9.32 -17.12
CA THR A 378 -21.03 -9.21 -17.23
C THR A 378 -21.52 -8.21 -16.20
N PHE A 379 -22.14 -7.12 -16.64
CA PHE A 379 -22.72 -6.11 -15.76
C PHE A 379 -24.14 -6.52 -15.35
N ILE A 380 -24.41 -6.60 -14.05
CA ILE A 380 -25.68 -7.14 -13.55
C ILE A 380 -26.54 -6.07 -12.88
N LYS A 381 -26.01 -5.38 -11.88
CA LYS A 381 -26.79 -4.43 -11.06
C LYS A 381 -25.97 -3.21 -10.69
N GLU A 382 -26.57 -2.03 -10.70
CA GLU A 382 -25.92 -0.83 -10.13
C GLU A 382 -25.93 -0.88 -8.60
N LEU A 383 -24.76 -0.67 -8.00
CA LEU A 383 -24.57 -0.64 -6.55
C LEU A 383 -24.56 0.79 -6.00
N GLY A 384 -24.03 1.74 -6.77
CA GLY A 384 -24.02 3.14 -6.38
C GLY A 384 -23.40 4.04 -7.44
N ASN A 385 -23.63 5.34 -7.28
CA ASN A 385 -23.10 6.38 -8.15
C ASN A 385 -22.42 7.45 -7.28
N GLY A 386 -21.09 7.47 -7.33
CA GLY A 386 -20.25 8.34 -6.52
C GLY A 386 -19.56 9.43 -7.32
N GLN A 387 -18.72 10.17 -6.61
CA GLN A 387 -17.85 11.21 -7.20
C GLN A 387 -16.99 10.65 -8.32
N PHE A 388 -16.40 9.47 -8.11
CA PHE A 388 -15.46 8.84 -9.02
C PHE A 388 -16.10 8.04 -10.16
N GLY A 389 -17.44 7.90 -10.14
CA GLY A 389 -18.18 7.18 -11.18
C GLY A 389 -19.22 6.20 -10.65
N VAL A 390 -19.73 5.37 -11.55
CA VAL A 390 -20.77 4.38 -11.26
C VAL A 390 -20.12 3.06 -10.86
N VAL A 391 -20.58 2.46 -9.78
CA VAL A 391 -20.16 1.13 -9.32
C VAL A 391 -21.28 0.14 -9.64
N LYS A 392 -20.95 -0.95 -10.32
CA LYS A 392 -21.88 -2.03 -10.64
C LYS A 392 -21.40 -3.35 -10.07
N TYR A 393 -22.34 -4.14 -9.58
CA TYR A 393 -22.17 -5.57 -9.37
C TYR A 393 -22.20 -6.27 -10.73
N GLY A 394 -21.30 -7.23 -10.89
CA GLY A 394 -21.20 -8.03 -12.10
C GLY A 394 -20.56 -9.38 -11.84
N LYS A 395 -20.35 -10.11 -12.93
CA LYS A 395 -19.63 -11.38 -12.94
C LYS A 395 -18.44 -11.31 -13.87
N TRP A 396 -17.30 -11.79 -13.41
CA TRP A 396 -16.12 -12.03 -14.22
C TRP A 396 -16.08 -13.50 -14.68
N GLN A 397 -15.91 -13.71 -15.99
CA GLN A 397 -16.01 -15.01 -16.66
C GLN A 397 -17.32 -15.78 -16.37
N GLY A 398 -18.39 -15.06 -16.04
CA GLY A 398 -19.70 -15.64 -15.72
C GLY A 398 -19.78 -16.39 -14.38
N GLN A 399 -18.69 -16.49 -13.61
CA GLN A 399 -18.64 -17.26 -12.37
C GLN A 399 -18.33 -16.41 -11.14
N HIS A 400 -17.34 -15.51 -11.22
CA HIS A 400 -16.84 -14.78 -10.06
C HIS A 400 -17.60 -13.46 -9.84
N ASP A 401 -18.17 -13.29 -8.66
CA ASP A 401 -18.82 -12.03 -8.27
C ASP A 401 -17.79 -10.91 -8.10
N VAL A 402 -18.01 -9.79 -8.78
CA VAL A 402 -17.09 -8.65 -8.81
C VAL A 402 -17.83 -7.32 -8.68
N ALA A 403 -17.15 -6.33 -8.10
CA ALA A 403 -17.55 -4.94 -8.19
C ALA A 403 -16.76 -4.25 -9.31
N ILE A 404 -17.48 -3.62 -10.23
CA ILE A 404 -16.93 -2.97 -11.43
C ILE A 404 -17.20 -1.48 -11.31
N LYS A 405 -16.14 -0.71 -11.05
CA LYS A 405 -16.20 0.75 -10.96
C LYS A 405 -15.85 1.37 -12.31
N MET A 406 -16.80 2.08 -12.89
CA MET A 406 -16.67 2.81 -14.15
C MET A 406 -16.13 4.20 -13.87
N ILE A 407 -14.93 4.51 -14.34
CA ILE A 407 -14.29 5.81 -14.12
C ILE A 407 -14.81 6.81 -15.17
N LYS A 408 -15.25 8.00 -14.71
CA LYS A 408 -15.75 9.07 -15.59
C LYS A 408 -14.63 9.60 -16.50
N GLU A 409 -14.94 9.84 -17.77
CA GLU A 409 -14.00 10.44 -18.71
C GLU A 409 -13.55 11.84 -18.26
N GLY A 410 -12.29 12.17 -18.53
CA GLY A 410 -11.70 13.46 -18.16
C GLY A 410 -11.31 13.61 -16.69
N SER A 411 -11.55 12.59 -15.86
CA SER A 411 -11.12 12.59 -14.46
C SER A 411 -9.61 12.35 -14.28
N MET A 412 -8.94 11.70 -15.26
CA MET A 412 -7.56 11.23 -15.11
C MET A 412 -6.85 10.99 -16.45
N SER A 413 -5.50 11.05 -16.45
CA SER A 413 -4.68 10.55 -17.56
C SER A 413 -4.55 9.02 -17.51
N GLU A 414 -4.53 8.35 -18.65
CA GLU A 414 -4.48 6.88 -18.73
C GLU A 414 -3.15 6.31 -18.19
N ASP A 415 -2.03 6.97 -18.49
CA ASP A 415 -0.70 6.51 -18.05
C ASP A 415 -0.56 6.55 -16.52
N ASP A 416 -0.99 7.65 -15.89
CA ASP A 416 -0.90 7.79 -14.44
C ASP A 416 -1.85 6.79 -13.74
N PHE A 417 -3.03 6.52 -14.33
CA PHE A 417 -3.94 5.47 -13.86
C PHE A 417 -3.28 4.09 -13.87
N ILE A 418 -2.64 3.72 -14.99
CA ILE A 418 -2.01 2.40 -15.16
C ILE A 418 -0.86 2.23 -14.17
N GLU A 419 -0.02 3.26 -13.98
CA GLU A 419 1.09 3.20 -13.03
C GLU A 419 0.61 2.97 -11.59
N GLU A 420 -0.41 3.71 -11.15
CA GLU A 420 -0.93 3.58 -9.80
C GLU A 420 -1.80 2.32 -9.63
N ALA A 421 -2.53 1.86 -10.65
CA ALA A 421 -3.20 0.57 -10.64
C ALA A 421 -2.20 -0.59 -10.41
N LYS A 422 -1.02 -0.53 -11.06
CA LYS A 422 0.05 -1.52 -10.85
C LYS A 422 0.62 -1.49 -9.42
N VAL A 423 0.66 -0.32 -8.78
CA VAL A 423 1.05 -0.21 -7.36
C VAL A 423 -0.07 -0.75 -6.47
N MET A 424 -1.31 -0.37 -6.71
CA MET A 424 -2.48 -0.81 -5.95
C MET A 424 -2.67 -2.34 -6.02
N MET A 425 -2.36 -2.96 -7.16
CA MET A 425 -2.42 -4.42 -7.30
C MET A 425 -1.43 -5.18 -6.42
N LYS A 426 -0.35 -4.53 -5.97
CA LYS A 426 0.61 -5.11 -5.03
C LYS A 426 0.15 -5.00 -3.58
N LEU A 427 -0.84 -4.15 -3.29
CA LEU A 427 -1.39 -3.97 -1.96
C LEU A 427 -2.39 -5.09 -1.67
N ARG A 428 -2.09 -5.90 -0.66
CA ARG A 428 -2.92 -7.03 -0.26
C ARG A 428 -2.94 -7.16 1.25
N HIS A 429 -4.13 -7.12 1.82
CA HIS A 429 -4.36 -7.24 3.26
C HIS A 429 -5.80 -7.69 3.50
N GLU A 430 -6.06 -8.44 4.56
CA GLU A 430 -7.40 -8.98 4.87
C GLU A 430 -8.45 -7.85 4.99
N ASN A 431 -8.07 -6.72 5.58
CA ASN A 431 -8.91 -5.53 5.74
C ASN A 431 -8.74 -4.48 4.63
N LEU A 432 -8.23 -4.85 3.46
CA LEU A 432 -8.26 -4.01 2.26
C LEU A 432 -9.06 -4.71 1.16
N VAL A 433 -9.87 -3.95 0.43
CA VAL A 433 -10.59 -4.47 -0.72
C VAL A 433 -9.59 -4.83 -1.82
N GLN A 434 -9.59 -6.11 -2.21
CA GLN A 434 -8.68 -6.63 -3.21
C GLN A 434 -9.01 -6.11 -4.61
N LEU A 435 -8.01 -5.48 -5.24
CA LEU A 435 -8.03 -5.15 -6.66
C LEU A 435 -7.69 -6.41 -7.48
N TYR A 436 -8.58 -6.80 -8.39
CA TYR A 436 -8.38 -7.94 -9.29
C TYR A 436 -7.71 -7.51 -10.59
N GLY A 437 -8.03 -6.32 -11.09
CA GLY A 437 -7.41 -5.75 -12.28
C GLY A 437 -8.18 -4.55 -12.80
N VAL A 438 -7.76 -4.08 -13.95
CA VAL A 438 -8.34 -2.90 -14.61
C VAL A 438 -8.62 -3.18 -16.08
N CYS A 439 -9.56 -2.44 -16.67
CA CYS A 439 -9.78 -2.41 -18.11
C CYS A 439 -9.40 -1.02 -18.61
N THR A 440 -8.29 -0.90 -19.32
CA THR A 440 -7.75 0.37 -19.84
C THR A 440 -7.79 0.43 -21.36
N LYS A 441 -7.80 -0.71 -22.05
CA LYS A 441 -7.84 -0.79 -23.53
C LYS A 441 -9.10 -0.23 -24.18
N GLN A 442 -10.22 -0.15 -23.45
CA GLN A 442 -11.49 0.38 -23.97
C GLN A 442 -12.08 1.38 -22.97
N ARG A 443 -12.65 2.47 -23.49
CA ARG A 443 -13.39 3.44 -22.69
C ARG A 443 -14.86 3.01 -22.50
N PRO A 444 -15.46 3.32 -21.33
CA PRO A 444 -14.84 3.92 -20.15
C PRO A 444 -13.92 2.94 -19.39
N ILE A 445 -12.93 3.47 -18.66
CA ILE A 445 -11.98 2.67 -17.87
C ILE A 445 -12.73 1.98 -16.72
N TYR A 446 -12.38 0.72 -16.45
CA TYR A 446 -12.93 -0.06 -15.34
C TYR A 446 -11.88 -0.43 -14.31
N ILE A 447 -12.26 -0.36 -13.04
CA ILE A 447 -11.56 -1.00 -11.92
C ILE A 447 -12.42 -2.18 -11.47
N VAL A 448 -11.83 -3.36 -11.38
CA VAL A 448 -12.52 -4.59 -10.97
C VAL A 448 -11.96 -5.04 -9.62
N THR A 449 -12.80 -5.10 -8.61
CA THR A 449 -12.45 -5.52 -7.25
C THR A 449 -13.32 -6.68 -6.78
N GLU A 450 -12.97 -7.26 -5.64
CA GLU A 450 -13.88 -8.15 -4.92
C GLU A 450 -15.23 -7.47 -4.61
N PHE A 451 -16.31 -8.26 -4.61
CA PHE A 451 -17.65 -7.80 -4.28
C PHE A 451 -17.98 -8.09 -2.81
N LEU A 452 -18.36 -7.04 -2.07
CA LEU A 452 -18.76 -7.14 -0.67
C LEU A 452 -20.28 -6.90 -0.55
N SER A 453 -21.02 -7.96 -0.18
CA SER A 453 -22.47 -8.00 -0.29
C SER A 453 -23.22 -7.11 0.70
N ASN A 454 -22.59 -6.77 1.84
CA ASN A 454 -23.21 -5.94 2.88
C ASN A 454 -23.01 -4.43 2.65
N GLY A 455 -22.39 -4.04 1.53
CA GLY A 455 -22.25 -2.64 1.13
C GLY A 455 -21.28 -1.86 2.01
N CYS A 456 -21.41 -0.53 2.04
CA CYS A 456 -20.53 0.31 2.84
C CYS A 456 -20.92 0.36 4.31
N LEU A 457 -19.93 0.52 5.18
CA LEU A 457 -20.08 0.54 6.64
C LEU A 457 -21.06 1.62 7.10
N LEU A 458 -21.10 2.78 6.43
CA LEU A 458 -22.06 3.84 6.72
C LEU A 458 -23.52 3.37 6.59
N SER A 459 -23.87 2.74 5.47
CA SER A 459 -25.22 2.19 5.26
C SER A 459 -25.47 0.96 6.12
N TYR A 460 -24.45 0.14 6.34
CA TYR A 460 -24.54 -1.04 7.19
C TYR A 460 -24.91 -0.68 8.64
N LEU A 461 -24.26 0.33 9.22
CA LEU A 461 -24.54 0.81 10.58
C LEU A 461 -25.91 1.48 10.72
N ARG A 462 -26.40 2.14 9.67
CA ARG A 462 -27.68 2.86 9.68
C ARG A 462 -28.89 1.97 9.41
N GLU A 463 -28.76 1.06 8.45
CA GLU A 463 -29.89 0.35 7.83
C GLU A 463 -29.68 -1.17 7.76
N GLY A 464 -28.42 -1.63 7.74
CA GLY A 464 -28.08 -3.04 7.51
C GLY A 464 -28.25 -3.95 8.74
N LEU A 465 -28.23 -3.37 9.95
CA LEU A 465 -28.28 -4.12 11.20
C LEU A 465 -29.69 -4.19 11.78
N LYS A 466 -30.17 -5.41 12.07
CA LYS A 466 -31.47 -5.63 12.74
C LYS A 466 -31.51 -5.10 14.18
N GLN A 467 -30.34 -4.98 14.81
CA GLN A 467 -30.15 -4.48 16.16
C GLN A 467 -28.88 -3.64 16.19
N HIS A 468 -28.82 -2.62 17.04
CA HIS A 468 -27.60 -1.84 17.19
C HIS A 468 -26.41 -2.74 17.57
N PRO A 469 -25.25 -2.54 16.93
CA PRO A 469 -24.07 -3.34 17.23
C PRO A 469 -23.62 -3.08 18.66
N SER A 470 -23.18 -4.13 19.35
CA SER A 470 -22.62 -4.00 20.69
C SER A 470 -21.31 -3.18 20.65
N PRO A 471 -20.90 -2.56 21.78
CA PRO A 471 -19.62 -1.86 21.85
C PRO A 471 -18.41 -2.72 21.43
N ILE A 472 -18.47 -4.03 21.70
CA ILE A 472 -17.42 -4.99 21.31
C ILE A 472 -17.36 -5.14 19.79
N GLN A 473 -18.52 -5.31 19.13
CA GLN A 473 -18.57 -5.42 17.67
C GLN A 473 -18.11 -4.13 16.99
N LEU A 474 -18.49 -2.98 17.54
CA LEU A 474 -18.01 -1.70 17.03
C LEU A 474 -16.48 -1.57 17.17
N LEU A 475 -15.91 -2.01 18.29
CA LEU A 475 -14.45 -2.04 18.48
C LEU A 475 -13.75 -3.00 17.51
N GLU A 476 -14.35 -4.15 17.21
CA GLU A 476 -13.85 -5.09 16.18
C GLU A 476 -13.86 -4.43 14.79
N MET A 477 -14.91 -3.70 14.43
CA MET A 477 -14.95 -2.94 13.17
C MET A 477 -13.86 -1.85 13.10
N CYS A 478 -13.60 -1.15 14.19
CA CYS A 478 -12.51 -0.16 14.29
C CYS A 478 -11.14 -0.82 14.13
N LYS A 479 -10.94 -1.99 14.76
CA LYS A 479 -9.72 -2.77 14.68
C LYS A 479 -9.42 -3.16 13.23
N ASP A 480 -10.41 -3.71 12.53
CA ASP A 480 -10.29 -4.10 11.13
C ASP A 480 -9.81 -2.93 10.25
N VAL A 481 -10.45 -1.76 10.37
CA VAL A 481 -10.04 -0.56 9.63
C VAL A 481 -8.61 -0.14 9.98
N THR A 482 -8.26 -0.19 11.27
CA THR A 482 -6.92 0.18 11.75
C THR A 482 -5.85 -0.76 11.19
N GLU A 483 -6.11 -2.07 11.13
CA GLU A 483 -5.18 -3.06 10.57
C GLU A 483 -4.95 -2.80 9.08
N GLY A 484 -6.01 -2.50 8.31
CA GLY A 484 -5.89 -2.10 6.90
C GLY A 484 -5.09 -0.81 6.71
N MET A 485 -5.33 0.21 7.54
CA MET A 485 -4.61 1.49 7.47
C MET A 485 -3.15 1.38 7.94
N ALA A 486 -2.86 0.55 8.94
CA ALA A 486 -1.50 0.27 9.39
C ALA A 486 -0.69 -0.41 8.28
N TYR A 487 -1.30 -1.35 7.56
CA TYR A 487 -0.68 -1.94 6.37
C TYR A 487 -0.39 -0.88 5.29
N LEU A 488 -1.35 0.00 4.97
CA LEU A 488 -1.11 1.09 4.01
C LEU A 488 0.04 2.01 4.46
N GLU A 489 0.11 2.37 5.75
CA GLU A 489 1.22 3.18 6.28
C GLU A 489 2.57 2.45 6.15
N ALA A 490 2.63 1.15 6.45
CA ALA A 490 3.84 0.34 6.27
C ALA A 490 4.28 0.29 4.80
N GLN A 491 3.35 0.23 3.86
CA GLN A 491 3.60 0.32 2.41
C GLN A 491 3.83 1.76 1.91
N GLN A 492 3.93 2.74 2.81
CA GLN A 492 4.11 4.16 2.51
C GLN A 492 3.03 4.73 1.56
N TYR A 493 1.81 4.20 1.71
CA TYR A 493 0.63 4.56 0.94
C TYR A 493 -0.32 5.42 1.79
N ILE A 494 -0.97 6.41 1.17
CA ILE A 494 -1.86 7.37 1.85
C ILE A 494 -3.24 7.28 1.20
N HIS A 495 -4.29 7.08 2.00
CA HIS A 495 -5.66 6.91 1.54
C HIS A 495 -6.33 8.24 1.12
N ARG A 496 -6.18 9.30 1.92
CA ARG A 496 -6.68 10.68 1.70
C ARG A 496 -8.20 10.91 1.73
N ASP A 497 -9.00 9.86 1.75
CA ASP A 497 -10.47 9.94 1.80
C ASP A 497 -11.03 8.84 2.71
N LEU A 498 -10.34 8.57 3.82
CA LEU A 498 -10.79 7.56 4.76
C LEU A 498 -12.08 8.04 5.46
N ALA A 499 -13.14 7.24 5.36
CA ALA A 499 -14.43 7.47 6.01
C ALA A 499 -15.26 6.19 5.98
N ALA A 500 -16.33 6.11 6.79
CA ALA A 500 -17.22 4.94 6.82
C ALA A 500 -17.91 4.63 5.48
N ARG A 501 -18.05 5.61 4.57
CA ARG A 501 -18.55 5.39 3.20
C ARG A 501 -17.55 4.63 2.31
N ASN A 502 -16.25 4.70 2.63
CA ASN A 502 -15.15 4.05 1.92
C ASN A 502 -14.60 2.85 2.71
N CYS A 503 -15.42 2.30 3.61
CA CYS A 503 -15.20 1.00 4.24
C CYS A 503 -16.37 0.11 3.79
N LEU A 504 -16.08 -1.11 3.35
CA LEU A 504 -17.06 -2.10 2.92
C LEU A 504 -17.15 -3.25 3.92
N VAL A 505 -18.30 -3.90 3.97
CA VAL A 505 -18.60 -4.99 4.91
C VAL A 505 -18.78 -6.30 4.12
N ASP A 506 -18.02 -7.33 4.48
CA ASP A 506 -18.16 -8.65 3.86
C ASP A 506 -19.32 -9.45 4.46
N THR A 507 -19.54 -10.68 4.01
CA THR A 507 -20.62 -11.56 4.50
C THR A 507 -20.49 -11.95 5.97
N ASN A 508 -19.27 -11.93 6.53
CA ASN A 508 -18.97 -12.31 7.91
C ASN A 508 -19.02 -11.11 8.87
N GLY A 509 -19.17 -9.89 8.35
CA GLY A 509 -19.14 -8.66 9.12
C GLY A 509 -17.75 -8.04 9.26
N THR A 510 -16.74 -8.60 8.57
CA THR A 510 -15.38 -8.05 8.53
C THR A 510 -15.34 -6.79 7.69
N ILE A 511 -14.60 -5.79 8.16
CA ILE A 511 -14.48 -4.49 7.48
C ILE A 511 -13.25 -4.48 6.58
N LYS A 512 -13.45 -4.01 5.34
CA LYS A 512 -12.37 -3.78 4.37
C LYS A 512 -12.38 -2.35 3.87
N VAL A 513 -11.23 -1.69 3.93
CA VAL A 513 -11.07 -0.32 3.42
C VAL A 513 -10.99 -0.36 1.88
N THR A 514 -11.68 0.56 1.21
CA THR A 514 -11.75 0.66 -0.26
C THR A 514 -11.41 2.07 -0.74
N ASP A 515 -11.32 2.25 -2.06
CA ASP A 515 -11.05 3.54 -2.70
C ASP A 515 -9.72 4.21 -2.28
N PHE A 516 -8.83 3.46 -1.60
CA PHE A 516 -7.44 3.86 -1.39
C PHE A 516 -6.76 3.98 -2.75
N GLY A 517 -6.12 5.11 -3.00
CA GLY A 517 -5.43 5.36 -4.27
C GLY A 517 -6.24 6.04 -5.37
N LEU A 518 -7.54 6.27 -5.17
CA LEU A 518 -8.39 6.97 -6.15
C LEU A 518 -8.52 8.48 -5.90
N SER A 519 -8.07 8.94 -4.73
CA SER A 519 -8.15 10.32 -4.24
C SER A 519 -7.01 11.22 -4.73
N ARG A 520 -6.07 10.72 -5.54
CA ARG A 520 -4.89 11.48 -6.03
C ARG A 520 -5.08 12.11 -7.41
N TYR A 521 -6.18 11.87 -8.11
CA TYR A 521 -6.27 12.19 -9.53
C TYR A 521 -6.97 13.51 -9.84
N VAL A 522 -6.38 14.61 -9.40
CA VAL A 522 -6.53 15.91 -10.05
C VAL A 522 -5.15 16.30 -10.56
N LEU A 523 -5.03 16.43 -11.88
CA LEU A 523 -3.79 16.73 -12.58
C LEU A 523 -3.22 18.12 -12.16
N ASP A 524 -1.92 18.12 -11.82
CA ASP A 524 -1.01 19.24 -11.50
C ASP A 524 -0.81 19.63 -10.01
N ASP A 525 0.47 19.76 -9.63
CA ASP A 525 1.00 19.81 -8.25
C ASP A 525 1.45 21.24 -7.82
N GLU A 526 0.69 22.23 -8.29
CA GLU A 526 0.34 23.47 -7.59
C GLU A 526 -1.10 23.83 -8.01
N TYR A 527 -2.07 23.33 -7.26
CA TYR A 527 -3.42 23.88 -7.32
C TYR A 527 -3.95 24.02 -5.89
N THR A 528 -3.99 25.26 -5.40
CA THR A 528 -5.24 25.75 -4.82
C THR A 528 -6.35 25.24 -5.72
N SER A 529 -7.12 24.23 -5.29
CA SER A 529 -8.40 23.96 -5.93
C SER A 529 -9.01 25.30 -6.33
N SER A 530 -9.39 25.48 -7.59
CA SER A 530 -10.41 26.46 -7.99
C SER A 530 -11.42 26.37 -6.89
N ALA A 531 -11.67 27.46 -6.18
CA ALA A 531 -12.64 27.51 -5.11
C ALA A 531 -13.88 26.70 -5.57
N GLY A 532 -14.08 25.49 -5.02
CA GLY A 532 -15.13 24.59 -5.50
C GLY A 532 -14.83 23.10 -5.76
N SER A 533 -13.62 22.53 -5.60
CA SER A 533 -13.52 21.06 -5.59
C SER A 533 -14.06 20.49 -4.27
N LYS A 534 -14.89 19.46 -4.37
CA LYS A 534 -15.60 18.86 -3.24
C LYS A 534 -14.62 18.01 -2.43
N PHE A 535 -13.95 18.62 -1.46
CA PHE A 535 -13.18 17.91 -0.44
C PHE A 535 -14.09 17.34 0.64
N PRO A 536 -13.74 16.22 1.28
CA PRO A 536 -14.43 15.74 2.48
C PRO A 536 -14.05 16.63 3.67
N VAL A 537 -14.61 17.84 3.71
CA VAL A 537 -14.23 18.90 4.68
C VAL A 537 -14.26 18.37 6.12
N ARG A 538 -15.29 17.61 6.48
CA ARG A 538 -15.46 17.04 7.83
C ARG A 538 -14.38 16.00 8.24
N TRP A 539 -13.70 15.39 7.27
CA TRP A 539 -12.66 14.38 7.50
C TRP A 539 -11.24 14.91 7.18
N SER A 540 -11.12 16.17 6.78
CA SER A 540 -9.84 16.76 6.39
C SER A 540 -9.23 17.55 7.56
N PRO A 541 -7.95 17.33 7.90
CA PRO A 541 -7.28 18.11 8.93
C PRO A 541 -6.95 19.54 8.44
N PRO A 542 -6.63 20.48 9.35
CA PRO A 542 -6.31 21.87 9.00
C PRO A 542 -5.21 22.00 7.95
N GLU A 543 -4.15 21.20 8.00
CA GLU A 543 -3.06 21.26 7.02
C GLU A 543 -3.48 20.80 5.61
N VAL A 544 -4.49 19.92 5.51
CA VAL A 544 -5.09 19.56 4.22
C VAL A 544 -6.01 20.67 3.74
N LEU A 545 -6.83 21.24 4.62
CA LEU A 545 -7.76 22.32 4.26
C LEU A 545 -7.04 23.62 3.84
N LEU A 546 -5.97 23.98 4.55
CA LEU A 546 -5.23 25.23 4.35
C LEU A 546 -4.15 25.12 3.29
N TYR A 547 -3.49 23.95 3.20
CA TYR A 547 -2.26 23.80 2.41
C TYR A 547 -2.27 22.57 1.49
N CYS A 548 -3.36 21.80 1.43
CA CYS A 548 -3.46 20.56 0.65
C CYS A 548 -2.33 19.54 0.99
N LYS A 549 -1.84 19.54 2.25
CA LYS A 549 -0.74 18.68 2.68
C LYS A 549 -1.22 17.34 3.24
N PHE A 550 -1.26 16.32 2.37
CA PHE A 550 -1.59 14.95 2.76
C PHE A 550 -0.36 14.15 3.26
N SER A 551 -0.56 13.40 4.34
CA SER A 551 0.41 12.49 4.98
C SER A 551 -0.30 11.30 5.64
N SER A 552 0.43 10.31 6.18
CA SER A 552 -0.23 9.28 7.00
C SER A 552 -0.95 9.89 8.21
N LYS A 553 -0.49 11.04 8.72
CA LYS A 553 -1.13 11.75 9.84
C LYS A 553 -2.45 12.40 9.46
N SER A 554 -2.65 12.76 8.19
CA SER A 554 -3.97 13.22 7.74
C SER A 554 -4.98 12.08 7.66
N ASP A 555 -4.54 10.85 7.37
CA ASP A 555 -5.43 9.69 7.42
C ASP A 555 -5.78 9.30 8.86
N ILE A 556 -4.86 9.49 9.81
CA ILE A 556 -5.16 9.32 11.25
C ILE A 556 -6.23 10.33 11.70
N TRP A 557 -6.17 11.59 11.25
CA TRP A 557 -7.23 12.56 11.52
C TRP A 557 -8.57 12.10 10.93
N ALA A 558 -8.56 11.61 9.69
CA ALA A 558 -9.77 11.13 9.02
C ALA A 558 -10.37 9.90 9.73
N TYR A 559 -9.53 9.02 10.28
CA TYR A 559 -9.95 7.88 11.11
C TYR A 559 -10.70 8.35 12.37
N GLU A 560 -10.15 9.32 13.09
CA GLU A 560 -10.81 9.88 14.28
C GLU A 560 -12.15 10.56 13.95
N GLY A 561 -12.32 11.03 12.71
CA GLY A 561 -13.41 11.92 12.33
C GLY A 561 -13.19 13.29 12.93
N GLY A 562 -13.22 14.35 12.12
CA GLY A 562 -12.98 15.71 12.60
C GLY A 562 -13.87 16.03 13.81
N ARG A 563 -13.27 16.17 14.99
CA ARG A 563 -13.97 16.51 16.24
C ARG A 563 -14.49 17.95 16.15
N GLU A 564 -15.65 18.14 15.55
CA GLU A 564 -16.47 19.34 15.76
C GLU A 564 -17.85 18.95 16.32
N THR A 565 -17.87 18.54 17.58
CA THR A 565 -19.09 18.56 18.40
C THR A 565 -18.76 18.95 19.84
N HIS A 566 -18.25 20.17 20.05
CA HIS A 566 -18.21 20.79 21.39
C HIS A 566 -18.81 22.20 21.47
N LEU A 567 -19.53 22.69 20.44
CA LEU A 567 -20.18 24.02 20.51
C LEU A 567 -21.67 24.09 20.14
N SER A 568 -22.35 22.98 19.90
CA SER A 568 -23.82 22.98 19.86
C SER A 568 -24.36 21.66 20.36
N GLY A 569 -25.12 21.69 21.46
CA GLY A 569 -25.68 20.53 22.15
C GLY A 569 -26.71 19.73 21.34
N ALA A 570 -26.26 19.05 20.29
CA ALA A 570 -27.00 18.04 19.56
C ALA A 570 -26.16 16.76 19.51
N VAL A 571 -26.55 15.79 20.35
CA VAL A 571 -26.08 14.41 20.24
C VAL A 571 -26.74 13.82 18.99
N GLY A 572 -26.01 13.70 17.88
CA GLY A 572 -26.56 13.06 16.68
C GLY A 572 -25.84 13.39 15.38
N ASP A 573 -24.65 12.82 15.17
CA ASP A 573 -24.13 12.35 13.87
C ASP A 573 -22.68 11.84 14.04
N CYS A 574 -22.50 10.70 14.72
CA CYS A 574 -21.19 10.04 14.76
C CYS A 574 -20.89 9.47 13.36
N SER A 575 -20.10 10.22 12.60
CA SER A 575 -19.67 9.90 11.23
C SER A 575 -18.15 9.67 11.12
N GLY A 576 -17.44 9.71 12.26
CA GLY A 576 -16.06 9.26 12.42
C GLY A 576 -15.96 7.73 12.57
N LEU A 577 -14.77 7.18 12.34
CA LEU A 577 -14.49 5.75 12.52
C LEU A 577 -13.97 5.44 13.93
N ALA A 578 -13.54 6.46 14.69
CA ALA A 578 -13.33 6.37 16.13
C ALA A 578 -14.64 6.60 16.90
N LEU A 579 -14.90 5.74 17.89
CA LEU A 579 -16.07 5.77 18.77
C LEU A 579 -15.85 6.66 19.99
#